data_AF-A0AAN9ANM2-F1
#
_entry.id   AF-A0AAN9ANM2-F1
#
_cell.length_a   1.000
_cell.length_b   1.000
_cell.length_c   1.000
_cell.angle_alpha   90.00
_cell.angle_beta   90.00
_cell.angle_gamma   90.00
#
_symmetry.space_group_name_H-M   'P 1'
#
loop_
_entity.id
_entity.type
_entity.pdbx_description
1 polymer ?
#
loop_
_entity_poly.entity_id
_entity_poly.type
_entity_poly.pdbx_seq_one_letter_code
_entity_poly.pdbx_strand_id
1 'polypeptide(L)'
;MNEFSEGKTYTHQHMKDKLLETFADRIIVTEVNGEANVVTFRTTARTLLHDFFSAPKATNDEEEKLRVVKAAAEMIRNDVKAAATASSHYPTSDDIASVTKNVDFVPQSLQVLLRTIFSEKDADVKIASIGQAIVQAARPRVVIAPLQVGLGIQMHHHFGSRFLIDVETMTKGDVFMSVCPK
;
A
#
# COMPACT_ATOMS: atom_id res chain seq x y z
N MET A 1 41.00 -34.64 20.90
CA MET A 1 39.64 -35.05 20.47
C MET A 1 38.73 -34.95 21.68
N ASN A 2 37.44 -34.65 21.44
CA ASN A 2 36.38 -34.15 22.34
C ASN A 2 36.22 -32.63 22.25
N GLU A 3 35.06 -32.04 21.95
CA GLU A 3 33.74 -32.53 21.56
C GLU A 3 33.00 -31.31 20.97
N PHE A 4 32.05 -31.55 20.07
CA PHE A 4 31.35 -30.55 19.25
C PHE A 4 30.62 -29.49 20.10
N SER A 5 30.82 -28.20 19.80
CA SER A 5 30.04 -27.12 20.43
C SER A 5 28.62 -27.10 19.87
N GLU A 6 27.65 -27.51 20.69
CA GLU A 6 26.24 -27.49 20.36
C GLU A 6 25.72 -26.04 20.14
N GLY A 7 25.24 -25.77 18.92
CA GLY A 7 23.89 -25.24 18.74
C GLY A 7 23.66 -23.75 18.51
N LYS A 8 24.67 -22.86 18.48
CA LYS A 8 24.44 -21.41 18.25
C LYS A 8 24.57 -20.92 16.80
N THR A 9 25.10 -21.73 15.90
CA THR A 9 25.51 -21.27 14.56
C THR A 9 24.40 -21.32 13.51
N TYR A 10 23.24 -21.92 13.82
CA TYR A 10 22.14 -22.08 12.85
C TYR A 10 20.73 -21.96 13.48
N THR A 11 20.58 -21.20 14.55
CA THR A 11 19.24 -20.91 15.11
C THR A 11 18.45 -20.02 14.15
N HIS A 12 17.11 -20.13 14.13
CA HIS A 12 16.25 -19.25 13.32
C HIS A 12 16.50 -17.75 13.59
N GLN A 13 16.86 -17.38 14.82
CA GLN A 13 17.28 -16.01 15.17
C GLN A 13 18.59 -15.63 14.47
N HIS A 14 19.64 -16.46 14.56
CA HIS A 14 20.91 -16.22 13.89
C HIS A 14 20.79 -16.15 12.36
N MET A 15 19.94 -17.01 11.77
CA MET A 15 19.67 -16.97 10.32
C MET A 15 18.90 -15.71 9.92
N LYS A 16 17.94 -15.25 10.72
CA LYS A 16 17.24 -13.98 10.50
C LYS A 16 18.19 -12.80 10.57
N ASP A 17 19.02 -12.73 11.60
CA ASP A 17 19.96 -11.64 11.80
C ASP A 17 20.97 -11.60 10.65
N LYS A 18 21.49 -12.75 10.22
CA LYS A 18 22.40 -12.85 9.07
C LYS A 18 21.73 -12.46 7.74
N LEU A 19 20.46 -12.80 7.55
CA LEU A 19 19.69 -12.37 6.37
C LEU A 19 19.44 -10.86 6.39
N LEU A 20 19.10 -10.28 7.55
CA LEU A 20 18.94 -8.84 7.74
C LEU A 20 20.27 -8.09 7.56
N GLU A 21 21.39 -8.64 8.03
CA GLU A 21 22.72 -8.07 7.79
C GLU A 21 23.10 -8.10 6.30
N THR A 22 22.81 -9.20 5.61
CA THR A 22 23.23 -9.41 4.20
C THR A 22 22.35 -8.66 3.20
N PHE A 23 21.03 -8.66 3.43
CA PHE A 23 20.05 -8.14 2.48
C PHE A 23 19.34 -6.87 2.96
N ALA A 24 19.50 -6.49 4.23
CA ALA A 24 18.99 -5.26 4.83
C ALA A 24 17.58 -4.90 4.37
N ASP A 25 17.44 -3.81 3.62
CA ASP A 25 16.15 -3.26 3.18
C ASP A 25 15.54 -3.99 1.97
N ARG A 26 16.24 -4.98 1.39
CA ARG A 26 15.75 -5.78 0.26
C ARG A 26 14.85 -6.93 0.68
N ILE A 27 14.76 -7.23 1.97
CA ILE A 27 13.93 -8.32 2.47
C ILE A 27 12.96 -7.81 3.55
N ILE A 28 11.79 -8.42 3.60
CA ILE A 28 10.80 -8.23 4.66
C ILE A 28 10.53 -9.61 5.24
N VAL A 29 10.71 -9.73 6.56
CA VAL A 29 10.33 -10.93 7.31
C VAL A 29 8.94 -10.69 7.88
N THR A 30 7.95 -11.42 7.38
CA THR A 30 6.54 -11.32 7.77
C THR A 30 6.00 -12.66 8.24
N GLU A 31 4.91 -12.63 8.99
CA GLU A 31 4.12 -13.80 9.33
C GLU A 31 2.95 -13.90 8.33
N VAL A 32 2.85 -15.02 7.62
CA VAL A 32 1.78 -15.25 6.64
C VAL A 32 1.09 -16.55 7.00
N ASN A 33 -0.25 -16.52 7.16
CA ASN A 33 -1.07 -17.69 7.46
C ASN A 33 -0.65 -18.51 8.70
N GLY A 34 -0.13 -17.86 9.75
CA GLY A 34 0.31 -18.53 10.98
C GLY A 34 1.69 -19.19 10.90
N GLU A 35 2.38 -19.06 9.76
CA GLU A 35 3.79 -19.41 9.63
C GLU A 35 4.65 -18.17 9.93
N ALA A 36 5.32 -18.20 11.08
CA ALA A 36 6.34 -17.22 11.43
C ALA A 36 7.58 -17.42 10.56
N ASN A 37 8.28 -16.32 10.23
CA ASN A 37 9.58 -16.29 9.55
C ASN A 37 9.53 -16.38 8.00
N VAL A 38 8.45 -15.93 7.36
CA VAL A 38 8.40 -15.87 5.89
C VAL A 38 9.22 -14.68 5.40
N VAL A 39 10.29 -14.96 4.65
CA VAL A 39 11.19 -13.96 4.07
C VAL A 39 10.75 -13.66 2.65
N THR A 40 10.37 -12.42 2.37
CA THR A 40 10.00 -11.96 1.01
C THR A 40 10.95 -10.87 0.56
N PHE A 41 11.32 -10.87 -0.73
CA PHE A 41 12.10 -9.77 -1.29
C PHE A 41 11.19 -8.56 -1.51
N ARG A 42 11.64 -7.40 -1.03
CA ARG A 42 11.06 -6.11 -1.40
C ARG A 42 11.50 -5.80 -2.82
N THR A 43 10.57 -5.85 -3.78
CA THR A 43 10.82 -5.34 -5.12
C THR A 43 11.14 -3.84 -4.99
N THR A 44 12.42 -3.51 -5.11
CA THR A 44 12.93 -2.16 -4.83
C THR A 44 12.91 -1.35 -6.12
N ALA A 45 12.73 -0.03 -6.01
CA ALA A 45 12.85 0.91 -7.13
C ALA A 45 14.11 0.64 -7.99
N ARG A 46 15.22 0.26 -7.35
CA ARG A 46 16.48 -0.09 -8.01
C ARG A 46 16.36 -1.27 -8.98
N THR A 47 15.65 -2.33 -8.62
CA THR A 47 15.48 -3.51 -9.48
C THR A 47 14.59 -3.16 -10.68
N LEU A 48 13.50 -2.43 -10.44
CA LEU A 48 12.62 -1.96 -11.52
C LEU A 48 13.34 -1.03 -12.51
N LEU A 49 14.16 -0.11 -12.01
CA LEU A 49 14.96 0.77 -12.86
C LEU A 49 16.00 -0.03 -13.66
N HIS A 50 16.69 -0.97 -13.01
CA HIS A 50 17.65 -1.84 -13.68
C HIS A 50 16.99 -2.65 -14.80
N ASP A 51 15.83 -3.25 -14.54
CA ASP A 51 15.09 -4.05 -15.52
C ASP A 51 14.57 -3.18 -16.67
N PHE A 52 14.10 -1.97 -16.38
CA PHE A 52 13.67 -1.00 -17.39
C PHE A 52 14.80 -0.58 -18.35
N PHE A 53 15.98 -0.28 -17.81
CA PHE A 53 17.13 0.13 -18.63
C PHE A 53 17.83 -1.06 -19.32
N SER A 54 17.73 -2.27 -18.77
CA SER A 54 18.30 -3.48 -19.36
C SER A 54 17.44 -4.05 -20.49
N ALA A 55 16.14 -3.74 -20.50
CA ALA A 55 15.23 -4.19 -21.55
C ALA A 55 15.49 -3.45 -22.88
N PRO A 56 15.46 -4.16 -24.03
CA PRO A 56 15.61 -3.55 -25.34
C PRO A 56 14.55 -2.44 -25.55
N LYS A 57 14.99 -1.32 -26.12
CA LYS A 57 14.12 -0.17 -26.42
C LYS A 57 13.06 -0.56 -27.44
N ALA A 58 11.86 -0.01 -27.30
CA ALA A 58 10.81 -0.23 -28.28
C ALA A 58 11.19 0.44 -29.63
N THR A 59 10.67 -0.11 -30.72
CA THR A 59 10.94 0.39 -32.08
C THR A 59 10.16 1.68 -32.39
N ASN A 60 9.10 1.96 -31.61
CA ASN A 60 8.17 3.07 -31.82
C ASN A 60 8.11 3.98 -30.59
N ASP A 61 8.05 5.30 -30.81
CA ASP A 61 8.03 6.32 -29.77
C ASP A 61 6.80 6.23 -28.85
N GLU A 62 5.63 5.88 -29.40
CA GLU A 62 4.41 5.70 -28.59
C GLU A 62 4.49 4.46 -27.68
N GLU A 63 5.12 3.38 -28.15
CA GLU A 63 5.35 2.18 -27.33
C GLU A 63 6.37 2.46 -26.23
N GLU A 64 7.41 3.24 -26.53
CA GLU A 64 8.41 3.65 -25.54
C GLU A 64 7.78 4.53 -24.45
N LYS A 65 6.90 5.46 -24.81
CA LYS A 65 6.12 6.27 -23.85
C LYS A 65 5.28 5.39 -22.93
N LEU A 66 4.56 4.40 -23.49
CA LEU A 66 3.77 3.46 -22.69
C LEU A 66 4.65 2.59 -21.78
N ARG A 67 5.87 2.22 -22.23
CA ARG A 67 6.85 1.47 -21.43
C ARG A 67 7.29 2.25 -20.20
N VAL A 68 7.59 3.54 -20.36
CA VAL A 68 7.95 4.44 -19.26
C VAL A 68 6.80 4.58 -18.26
N VAL A 69 5.58 4.82 -18.76
CA VAL A 69 4.39 4.96 -17.91
C VAL A 69 4.12 3.68 -17.12
N LYS A 70 4.27 2.51 -17.76
CA LYS A 70 4.10 1.22 -17.08
C LYS A 70 5.14 1.01 -15.99
N ALA A 71 6.41 1.31 -16.26
CA ALA A 71 7.47 1.20 -15.25
C ALA A 71 7.22 2.14 -14.06
N ALA A 72 6.82 3.39 -14.31
CA ALA A 72 6.44 4.34 -13.26
C ALA A 72 5.24 3.85 -12.44
N ALA A 73 4.22 3.28 -13.09
CA ALA A 73 3.05 2.71 -12.42
C ALA A 73 3.43 1.53 -11.52
N GLU A 74 4.38 0.68 -11.92
CA GLU A 74 4.86 -0.42 -11.08
C GLU A 74 5.62 0.07 -9.84
N MET A 75 6.41 1.14 -9.98
CA MET A 75 7.07 1.79 -8.84
C MET A 75 6.04 2.32 -7.85
N ILE A 76 5.06 3.10 -8.33
CA ILE A 76 3.99 3.65 -7.47
C ILE A 76 3.19 2.53 -6.81
N ARG A 77 2.85 1.47 -7.54
CA ARG A 77 2.13 0.31 -7.00
C ARG A 77 2.92 -0.35 -5.85
N ASN A 78 4.24 -0.44 -5.97
CA ASN A 78 5.07 -1.02 -4.92
C ASN A 78 5.17 -0.09 -3.70
N ASP A 79 5.25 1.21 -3.91
CA ASP A 79 5.23 2.18 -2.81
C ASP A 79 3.91 2.14 -2.03
N VAL A 80 2.77 2.01 -2.73
CA VAL A 80 1.46 1.82 -2.11
C VAL A 80 1.38 0.50 -1.31
N LYS A 81 2.04 -0.56 -1.80
CA LYS A 81 2.14 -1.83 -1.06
C LYS A 81 3.03 -1.75 0.17
N ALA A 82 4.12 -0.99 0.08
CA ALA A 82 5.09 -0.79 1.16
C ALA A 82 4.63 0.23 2.21
N ALA A 83 3.68 1.10 1.88
CA ALA A 83 3.14 2.08 2.80
C ALA A 83 2.60 1.43 4.07
N ALA A 84 3.09 1.91 5.22
CA ALA A 84 2.67 1.44 6.53
C ALA A 84 1.20 1.83 6.75
N THR A 85 0.31 0.85 6.81
CA THR A 85 -1.12 1.07 7.02
C THR A 85 -1.57 0.36 8.29
N ALA A 86 -2.15 1.10 9.22
CA ALA A 86 -2.76 0.56 10.43
C ALA A 86 -4.11 -0.10 10.07
N SER A 87 -4.11 -1.41 9.83
CA SER A 87 -5.34 -2.18 9.56
C SER A 87 -6.19 -2.39 10.81
N SER A 88 -5.68 -2.10 12.01
CA SER A 88 -6.29 -2.46 13.29
C SER A 88 -7.04 -1.33 13.99
N HIS A 89 -6.94 -0.09 13.50
CA HIS A 89 -7.57 1.06 14.14
C HIS A 89 -8.44 1.84 13.14
N TYR A 90 -9.67 2.15 13.56
CA TYR A 90 -10.52 3.05 12.79
C TYR A 90 -10.07 4.49 13.01
N PRO A 91 -10.10 5.32 11.96
CA PRO A 91 -9.74 6.72 12.07
C PRO A 91 -10.72 7.47 12.98
N THR A 92 -10.19 8.39 13.78
CA THR A 92 -11.01 9.25 14.65
C THR A 92 -11.60 10.42 13.86
N SER A 93 -12.60 11.12 14.43
CA SER A 93 -13.18 12.32 13.81
C SER A 93 -12.13 13.39 13.47
N ASP A 94 -11.11 13.52 14.32
CA ASP A 94 -10.00 14.46 14.12
C ASP A 94 -9.08 14.04 12.97
N ASP A 95 -8.93 12.74 12.74
CA ASP A 95 -8.17 12.21 11.60
C ASP A 95 -8.89 12.44 10.28
N ILE A 96 -10.21 12.33 10.28
CA ILE A 96 -11.05 12.58 9.09
C ILE A 96 -11.08 14.07 8.76
N ALA A 97 -11.17 14.96 9.75
CA ALA A 97 -11.25 16.40 9.54
C ALA A 97 -9.90 17.05 9.11
N SER A 98 -8.78 16.42 9.42
CA SER A 98 -7.45 16.99 9.14
C SER A 98 -6.99 16.74 7.71
N VAL A 99 -6.87 17.80 6.91
CA VAL A 99 -6.38 17.72 5.52
C VAL A 99 -4.94 17.21 5.46
N THR A 100 -4.07 17.63 6.38
CA THR A 100 -2.66 17.25 6.37
C THR A 100 -2.47 15.75 6.62
N LYS A 101 -3.14 15.19 7.64
CA LYS A 101 -3.12 13.75 7.93
C LYS A 101 -3.65 12.92 6.76
N ASN A 102 -4.66 13.43 6.07
CA ASN A 102 -5.27 12.75 4.94
C ASN A 102 -4.38 12.75 3.69
N VAL A 103 -3.56 13.77 3.49
CA VAL A 103 -2.53 13.80 2.43
C VAL A 103 -1.35 12.92 2.81
N ASP A 104 -0.89 12.96 4.06
CA ASP A 104 0.23 12.14 4.56
C ASP A 104 -0.06 10.64 4.50
N PHE A 105 -1.33 10.24 4.55
CA PHE A 105 -1.77 8.87 4.33
C PHE A 105 -1.40 8.34 2.92
N VAL A 106 -1.32 9.24 1.94
CA VAL A 106 -1.04 8.88 0.54
C VAL A 106 0.49 8.83 0.34
N PRO A 107 1.05 7.76 -0.26
CA PRO A 107 2.48 7.67 -0.53
C PRO A 107 2.99 8.84 -1.37
N GLN A 108 4.19 9.35 -1.06
CA GLN A 108 4.76 10.54 -1.69
C GLN A 108 4.83 10.42 -3.23
N SER A 109 5.15 9.25 -3.78
CA SER A 109 5.20 9.01 -5.22
C SER A 109 3.84 9.21 -5.90
N LEU A 110 2.76 8.77 -5.24
CA LEU A 110 1.40 8.98 -5.71
C LEU A 110 0.98 10.46 -5.56
N GLN A 111 1.41 11.15 -4.50
CA GLN A 111 1.17 12.59 -4.36
C GLN A 111 1.81 13.38 -5.52
N VAL A 112 3.05 13.06 -5.90
CA VAL A 112 3.74 13.72 -7.02
C VAL A 112 2.98 13.50 -8.33
N LEU A 113 2.52 12.27 -8.61
CA LEU A 113 1.70 11.98 -9.78
C LEU A 113 0.40 12.81 -9.79
N LEU A 114 -0.35 12.79 -8.69
CA LEU A 114 -1.65 13.48 -8.62
C LEU A 114 -1.50 15.00 -8.66
N ARG A 115 -0.46 15.59 -8.06
CA ARG A 115 -0.13 17.02 -8.20
C ARG A 115 0.23 17.40 -9.62
N THR A 116 0.88 16.49 -10.35
CA THR A 116 1.22 16.71 -11.77
C THR A 116 -0.03 16.70 -12.64
N ILE A 117 -1.01 15.84 -12.33
CA ILE A 117 -2.28 15.75 -13.07
C ILE A 117 -3.24 16.89 -12.71
N PHE A 118 -3.38 17.21 -11.42
CA PHE A 118 -4.28 18.25 -10.91
C PHE A 118 -3.50 19.55 -10.70
N SER A 119 -3.30 20.33 -11.76
CA SER A 119 -2.52 21.59 -11.74
C SER A 119 -3.17 22.76 -10.97
N GLU A 120 -4.04 22.48 -9.99
CA GLU A 120 -4.83 23.48 -9.26
C GLU A 120 -4.18 23.87 -7.91
N LYS A 121 -4.44 25.11 -7.44
CA LYS A 121 -3.88 25.67 -6.19
C LYS A 121 -4.39 24.98 -4.91
N ASP A 122 -5.58 24.40 -4.93
CA ASP A 122 -6.21 23.73 -3.77
C ASP A 122 -6.41 22.23 -4.03
N ALA A 123 -5.43 21.59 -4.68
CA ALA A 123 -5.52 20.19 -5.07
C ALA A 123 -5.44 19.21 -3.88
N ASP A 124 -5.03 19.64 -2.69
CA ASP A 124 -4.73 18.74 -1.57
C ASP A 124 -5.91 17.88 -1.12
N VAL A 125 -7.14 18.44 -1.10
CA VAL A 125 -8.35 17.67 -0.76
C VAL A 125 -8.67 16.65 -1.87
N LYS A 126 -8.48 17.02 -3.14
CA LYS A 126 -8.68 16.11 -4.28
C LYS A 126 -7.64 14.99 -4.29
N ILE A 127 -6.38 15.33 -4.02
CA ILE A 127 -5.26 14.40 -3.89
C ILE A 127 -5.51 13.42 -2.75
N ALA A 128 -5.97 13.91 -1.59
CA ALA A 128 -6.31 13.05 -0.46
C ALA A 128 -7.48 12.12 -0.81
N SER A 129 -8.59 12.63 -1.36
CA SER A 129 -9.76 11.82 -1.71
C SER A 129 -9.45 10.74 -2.75
N ILE A 130 -8.82 11.12 -3.86
CA ILE A 130 -8.51 10.20 -4.96
C ILE A 130 -7.33 9.30 -4.58
N GLY A 131 -6.31 9.83 -3.91
CA GLY A 131 -5.16 9.07 -3.43
C GLY A 131 -5.58 7.97 -2.46
N GLN A 132 -6.45 8.29 -1.49
CA GLN A 132 -6.99 7.29 -0.58
C GLN A 132 -7.82 6.22 -1.31
N ALA A 133 -8.61 6.60 -2.30
CA ALA A 133 -9.36 5.64 -3.14
C ALA A 133 -8.43 4.70 -3.92
N ILE A 134 -7.35 5.22 -4.51
CA ILE A 134 -6.34 4.42 -5.22
C ILE A 134 -5.61 3.48 -4.28
N VAL A 135 -5.20 3.96 -3.09
CA VAL A 135 -4.54 3.14 -2.07
C VAL A 135 -5.47 2.02 -1.62
N GLN A 136 -6.75 2.31 -1.38
CA GLN A 136 -7.74 1.30 -1.02
C GLN A 136 -7.98 0.30 -2.15
N ALA A 137 -8.10 0.74 -3.41
CA ALA A 137 -8.27 -0.14 -4.57
C ALA A 137 -7.04 -1.06 -4.78
N ALA A 138 -5.84 -0.57 -4.52
CA ALA A 138 -4.61 -1.36 -4.57
C ALA A 138 -4.50 -2.37 -3.41
N ARG A 139 -5.17 -2.12 -2.28
CA ARG A 139 -5.12 -2.95 -1.05
C ARG A 139 -6.49 -3.05 -0.36
N PRO A 140 -7.47 -3.72 -0.96
CA PRO A 140 -8.89 -3.63 -0.57
C PRO A 140 -9.24 -4.15 0.82
N ARG A 141 -8.42 -5.04 1.40
CA ARG A 141 -8.72 -5.73 2.67
C ARG A 141 -7.86 -5.30 3.87
N VAL A 142 -6.85 -4.45 3.64
CA VAL A 142 -5.85 -4.12 4.67
C VAL A 142 -5.86 -2.64 5.03
N VAL A 143 -6.53 -1.82 4.23
CA VAL A 143 -6.48 -0.37 4.36
C VAL A 143 -7.85 0.17 4.70
N ILE A 144 -7.94 0.88 5.82
CA ILE A 144 -9.12 1.66 6.22
C ILE A 144 -8.82 3.12 5.86
N ALA A 145 -9.35 3.59 4.73
CA ALA A 145 -9.18 4.97 4.29
C ALA A 145 -10.08 5.94 5.08
N PRO A 146 -9.53 6.94 5.79
CA PRO A 146 -10.32 7.85 6.63
C PRO A 146 -11.45 8.58 5.91
N LEU A 147 -11.19 9.13 4.72
CA LEU A 147 -12.20 9.88 3.98
C LEU A 147 -13.33 8.97 3.47
N GLN A 148 -13.00 7.74 3.08
CA GLN A 148 -13.98 6.76 2.59
C GLN A 148 -14.88 6.25 3.72
N VAL A 149 -14.33 6.12 4.94
CA VAL A 149 -15.14 5.81 6.14
C VAL A 149 -16.04 6.97 6.50
N GLY A 150 -15.51 8.20 6.54
CA GLY A 150 -16.30 9.40 6.84
C GLY A 150 -17.47 9.60 5.88
N LEU A 151 -17.22 9.40 4.58
CA LEU A 151 -18.25 9.48 3.55
C LEU A 151 -19.32 8.40 3.71
N GLY A 152 -18.92 7.15 3.96
CA GLY A 152 -19.87 6.06 4.21
C GLY A 152 -20.78 6.32 5.41
N ILE A 153 -20.25 6.90 6.50
CA ILE A 153 -21.05 7.30 7.68
C ILE A 153 -22.05 8.41 7.32
N GLN A 154 -21.61 9.43 6.59
CA GLN A 154 -22.49 10.52 6.16
C GLN A 154 -23.60 10.02 5.24
N MET A 155 -23.27 9.16 4.28
CA MET A 155 -24.25 8.56 3.38
C MET A 155 -25.24 7.67 4.12
N HIS A 156 -24.77 6.93 5.13
CA HIS A 156 -25.66 6.13 5.98
C HIS A 156 -26.67 6.99 6.72
N HIS A 157 -26.22 8.11 7.30
CA HIS A 157 -27.11 9.04 8.00
C HIS A 157 -28.07 9.78 7.05
N HIS A 158 -27.62 10.10 5.83
CA HIS A 158 -28.41 10.89 4.89
C HIS A 158 -29.45 10.06 4.12
N PHE A 159 -29.11 8.83 3.71
CA PHE A 159 -29.96 8.03 2.83
C PHE A 159 -30.62 6.83 3.53
N GLY A 160 -30.12 6.40 4.70
CA GLY A 160 -30.66 5.26 5.46
C GLY A 160 -30.67 3.92 4.70
N SER A 161 -30.05 3.85 3.51
CA SER A 161 -30.14 2.73 2.58
C SER A 161 -28.79 2.04 2.42
N ARG A 162 -28.75 0.74 2.76
CA ARG A 162 -27.57 -0.12 2.59
C ARG A 162 -27.12 -0.23 1.13
N PHE A 163 -28.06 -0.13 0.18
CA PHE A 163 -27.75 -0.25 -1.25
C PHE A 163 -26.78 0.81 -1.77
N LEU A 164 -26.93 2.08 -1.35
CA LEU A 164 -26.01 3.15 -1.73
C LEU A 164 -24.61 2.98 -1.11
N ILE A 165 -24.55 2.44 0.10
CA ILE A 165 -23.30 2.15 0.81
C ILE A 165 -22.59 0.97 0.14
N ASP A 166 -23.34 -0.03 -0.32
CA ASP A 166 -22.79 -1.21 -1.02
C ASP A 166 -22.22 -0.85 -2.40
N VAL A 167 -22.83 0.10 -3.12
CA VAL A 167 -22.29 0.59 -4.41
C VAL A 167 -20.91 1.24 -4.24
N GLU A 168 -20.69 1.98 -3.16
CA GLU A 168 -19.39 2.60 -2.89
C GLU A 168 -18.38 1.63 -2.26
N THR A 169 -18.86 0.70 -1.43
CA THR A 169 -18.03 -0.33 -0.79
C THR A 169 -17.82 -1.59 -1.62
N MET A 170 -18.28 -1.66 -2.86
CA MET A 170 -18.01 -2.79 -3.78
C MET A 170 -16.50 -3.00 -4.10
N THR A 171 -15.63 -2.08 -3.70
CA THR A 171 -14.16 -2.31 -3.65
C THR A 171 -13.71 -3.12 -2.43
N LYS A 172 -14.53 -3.21 -1.37
CA LYS A 172 -14.39 -4.09 -0.21
C LYS A 172 -15.02 -5.45 -0.56
N GLY A 173 -14.22 -6.38 -1.04
CA GLY A 173 -14.62 -7.79 -0.95
C GLY A 173 -14.83 -8.17 0.53
N ASP A 174 -16.08 -8.31 0.94
CA ASP A 174 -16.59 -9.03 2.11
C ASP A 174 -15.99 -8.69 3.49
N VAL A 175 -15.99 -7.42 3.92
CA VAL A 175 -15.62 -7.09 5.33
C VAL A 175 -16.70 -6.30 6.07
N PHE A 176 -17.52 -5.50 5.40
CA PHE A 176 -18.52 -4.68 6.10
C PHE A 176 -19.77 -5.45 6.57
N MET A 177 -20.01 -6.65 6.02
CA MET A 177 -21.19 -7.47 6.34
C MET A 177 -21.14 -8.14 7.72
N SER A 178 -20.04 -8.05 8.48
CA SER A 178 -19.92 -8.75 9.78
C SER A 178 -20.28 -7.90 11.02
N VAL A 179 -20.54 -6.59 10.90
CA VAL A 179 -20.63 -5.69 12.09
C VAL A 179 -21.98 -4.98 12.24
N CYS A 180 -23.04 -5.43 11.57
CA CYS A 180 -24.41 -5.04 11.96
C CYS A 180 -25.17 -6.26 12.47
N PRO A 181 -25.42 -6.38 13.79
CA PRO A 181 -26.49 -7.24 14.26
C PRO A 181 -27.81 -6.71 13.70
N LYS A 182 -28.72 -7.65 13.43
CA LYS A 182 -30.09 -7.40 12.96
C LYS A 182 -30.86 -6.46 13.87
#